data_AF-A0A087TFB3-F1
#
_entry.id   AF-A0A087TFB3-F1
#
_cell.length_a   1.000
_cell.length_b   1.000
_cell.length_c   1.000
_cell.angle_alpha   90.00
_cell.angle_beta   90.00
_cell.angle_gamma   90.00
#
_symmetry.space_group_name_H-M   'P 1'
#
loop_
_entity.id
_entity.type
_entity.pdbx_description
1 polymer ?
#
loop_
_entity_poly.entity_id
_entity_poly.type
_entity_poly.pdbx_seq_one_letter_code
_entity_poly.pdbx_strand_id
1 'polypeptide(L)'
;MEIVRKCTAAWKAAKSDTERFAALMVIAKLLRTENLSANEKREVFEAIGFQFLKRLLTIDDESDSNINAYKTLGIAILSCFCLDSELLNDPQILSFIPYLVDVFESPDHDEITDTINDALDIVIAMNSNETCKKELIECGIINALYNEYKLSNNDKTLSALIMFLLQA
;
A
#
# COMPACT_ATOMS: atom_id res chain seq x y z
N MET A 1 22.09 -0.64 7.17
CA MET A 1 22.53 -1.98 7.65
C MET A 1 22.13 -2.35 9.09
N GLU A 2 22.68 -1.78 10.18
CA GLU A 2 22.38 -2.28 11.55
C GLU A 2 20.91 -2.11 11.96
N ILE A 3 20.28 -1.01 11.56
CA ILE A 3 18.89 -0.68 11.90
C ILE A 3 17.91 -1.64 11.20
N VAL A 4 18.08 -1.88 9.90
CA VAL A 4 17.28 -2.86 9.13
C VAL A 4 17.36 -4.24 9.77
N ARG A 5 18.55 -4.69 10.16
CA ARG A 5 18.74 -5.97 10.83
C ARG A 5 18.04 -6.02 12.20
N LYS A 6 18.08 -4.94 12.98
CA LYS A 6 17.39 -4.85 14.28
C LYS A 6 15.87 -4.88 14.11
N CYS A 7 15.32 -4.14 13.15
CA CYS A 7 13.88 -4.09 12.89
C CYS A 7 13.36 -5.44 12.37
N THR A 8 14.07 -6.06 11.43
CA THR A 8 13.71 -7.40 10.93
C THR A 8 13.87 -8.49 12.00
N ALA A 9 14.84 -8.37 12.90
CA ALA A 9 14.97 -9.27 14.05
C ALA A 9 13.81 -9.10 15.05
N ALA A 10 13.41 -7.86 15.36
CA ALA A 10 12.27 -7.57 16.22
C ALA A 10 10.97 -8.12 15.62
N TRP A 11 10.77 -7.94 14.32
CA TRP A 11 9.65 -8.53 13.58
C TRP A 11 9.61 -10.06 13.69
N LYS A 12 10.74 -10.73 13.44
CA LYS A 12 10.84 -12.19 13.54
C LYS A 12 10.65 -12.71 14.97
N ALA A 13 10.98 -11.90 15.97
CA ALA A 13 10.84 -12.26 17.38
C ALA A 13 9.41 -12.05 17.93
N ALA A 14 8.57 -11.26 17.25
CA ALA A 14 7.21 -10.95 17.67
C ALA A 14 6.30 -12.19 17.61
N LYS A 15 5.62 -12.49 18.72
CA LYS A 15 4.77 -13.68 18.87
C LYS A 15 3.29 -13.35 18.99
N SER A 16 2.96 -12.19 19.57
CA SER A 16 1.58 -11.69 19.65
C SER A 16 1.27 -10.70 18.53
N ASP A 17 -0.02 -10.50 18.25
CA ASP A 17 -0.45 -9.53 17.22
C ASP A 17 -0.11 -8.09 17.62
N THR A 18 -0.15 -7.77 18.92
CA THR A 18 0.32 -6.48 19.44
C THR A 18 1.82 -6.26 19.20
N GLU A 19 2.66 -7.27 19.46
CA GLU A 19 4.10 -7.18 19.17
C GLU A 19 4.37 -7.05 17.67
N ARG A 20 3.63 -7.78 16.84
CA ARG A 20 3.72 -7.69 15.38
C ARG A 20 3.34 -6.30 14.89
N PHE A 21 2.23 -5.75 15.39
CA PHE A 21 1.79 -4.40 15.05
C PHE A 21 2.82 -3.35 15.47
N ALA A 22 3.35 -3.43 16.69
CA ALA A 22 4.41 -2.54 17.15
C ALA A 22 5.66 -2.62 16.27
N ALA A 23 6.09 -3.84 15.91
CA ALA A 23 7.22 -4.04 15.00
C ALA A 23 6.95 -3.45 13.61
N LEU A 24 5.73 -3.60 13.07
CA LEU A 24 5.35 -3.03 11.77
C LEU A 24 5.31 -1.52 11.80
N MET A 25 4.82 -0.89 12.87
CA MET A 25 4.87 0.57 12.99
C MET A 25 6.31 1.10 12.99
N VAL A 26 7.23 0.38 13.67
CA VAL A 26 8.66 0.71 13.62
C VAL A 26 9.21 0.55 12.21
N ILE A 27 8.84 -0.51 11.50
CA ILE A 27 9.28 -0.74 10.12
C ILE A 27 8.71 0.33 9.17
N ALA A 28 7.42 0.65 9.26
CA ALA A 28 6.78 1.67 8.45
C ALA A 28 7.42 3.04 8.68
N LYS A 29 7.75 3.37 9.93
CA LYS A 29 8.53 4.57 10.26
C LYS A 29 9.92 4.52 9.63
N LEU A 30 10.65 3.42 9.80
CA LEU A 30 11.98 3.22 9.21
C LEU A 30 11.97 3.43 7.68
N LEU A 31 11.01 2.84 6.98
CA LEU A 31 10.87 2.93 5.52
C LEU A 31 10.60 4.37 5.04
N ARG A 32 9.91 5.19 5.86
CA ARG A 32 9.57 6.57 5.53
C ARG A 32 10.64 7.58 5.93
N THR A 33 11.34 7.37 7.05
CA THR A 33 12.27 8.37 7.59
C THR A 33 13.71 8.15 7.18
N GLU A 34 14.12 6.89 6.96
CA GLU A 34 15.49 6.58 6.58
C GLU A 34 15.60 6.45 5.06
N ASN A 35 16.69 6.96 4.50
CA ASN A 35 16.99 6.82 3.07
C ASN A 35 17.55 5.42 2.77
N LEU A 36 16.69 4.41 2.85
CA LEU A 36 17.05 3.02 2.58
C LEU A 36 17.27 2.79 1.09
N SER A 37 18.32 2.03 0.77
CA SER A 37 18.55 1.54 -0.59
C SER A 37 17.46 0.56 -1.04
N ALA A 38 17.31 0.37 -2.35
CA ALA A 38 16.40 -0.62 -2.95
C ALA A 38 16.58 -2.02 -2.34
N ASN A 39 17.84 -2.45 -2.21
CA ASN A 39 18.19 -3.73 -1.59
C ASN A 39 17.73 -3.81 -0.12
N GLU A 40 17.91 -2.75 0.67
CA GLU A 40 17.47 -2.73 2.07
C GLU A 40 15.94 -2.77 2.19
N LYS A 41 15.22 -2.06 1.31
CA LYS A 41 13.76 -2.15 1.25
C LYS A 41 13.31 -3.57 0.91
N ARG A 42 13.94 -4.19 -0.09
CA ARG A 42 13.67 -5.58 -0.46
C ARG A 42 13.89 -6.56 0.70
N GLU A 43 15.01 -6.44 1.43
CA GLU A 43 15.28 -7.27 2.61
C GLU A 43 14.19 -7.14 3.68
N VAL A 44 13.67 -5.92 3.90
CA VAL A 44 12.57 -5.68 4.85
C VAL A 44 11.28 -6.33 4.35
N PHE A 45 10.95 -6.16 3.06
CA PHE A 45 9.77 -6.76 2.46
C PHE A 45 9.79 -8.30 2.57
N GLU A 46 10.91 -8.93 2.21
CA GLU A 46 11.09 -10.38 2.30
C GLU A 46 11.00 -10.88 3.75
N ALA A 47 11.43 -10.07 4.73
CA ALA A 47 11.28 -10.41 6.14
C ALA A 47 9.82 -10.35 6.63
N ILE A 48 9.03 -9.37 6.16
CA ILE A 48 7.59 -9.26 6.47
C ILE A 48 6.82 -10.39 5.79
N GLY A 49 7.09 -10.59 4.50
CA GLY A 49 6.47 -11.58 3.66
C GLY A 49 5.15 -11.11 3.05
N PHE A 50 4.98 -11.44 1.76
CA PHE A 50 3.81 -11.08 0.95
C PHE A 50 2.47 -11.46 1.62
N GLN A 51 2.38 -12.68 2.14
CA GLN A 51 1.16 -13.21 2.75
C GLN A 51 0.74 -12.42 3.98
N PHE A 52 1.70 -11.86 4.72
CA PHE A 52 1.39 -11.07 5.89
C PHE A 52 0.79 -9.71 5.49
N LEU A 53 1.39 -9.03 4.51
CA LEU A 53 0.84 -7.77 3.98
C LEU A 53 -0.54 -7.98 3.35
N LYS A 54 -0.74 -9.07 2.62
CA LYS A 54 -2.06 -9.43 2.10
C LYS A 54 -3.07 -9.54 3.23
N ARG A 55 -2.76 -10.30 4.28
CA ARG A 55 -3.65 -10.42 5.44
C ARG A 55 -3.98 -9.08 6.09
N LEU A 56 -3.02 -8.15 6.23
CA LEU A 56 -3.31 -6.82 6.77
C LEU A 56 -4.36 -6.06 5.94
N LEU A 57 -4.29 -6.17 4.61
CA LEU A 57 -5.20 -5.49 3.70
C LEU A 57 -6.56 -6.19 3.60
N THR A 58 -6.60 -7.52 3.81
CA THR A 58 -7.82 -8.33 3.70
C THR A 58 -8.53 -8.59 5.03
N ILE A 59 -8.03 -8.06 6.15
CA ILE A 59 -8.70 -8.26 7.44
C ILE A 59 -10.09 -7.63 7.35
N ASP A 60 -11.08 -8.47 7.65
CA ASP A 60 -12.50 -8.13 7.67
C ASP A 60 -13.09 -8.75 8.93
N ASP A 61 -12.98 -8.02 10.03
CA ASP A 61 -13.51 -8.39 11.35
C ASP A 61 -14.13 -7.16 11.98
N GLU A 62 -15.39 -6.88 11.64
CA GLU A 62 -16.14 -5.70 12.10
C GLU A 62 -16.15 -5.50 13.63
N SER A 63 -15.77 -6.51 14.41
CA SER A 63 -15.64 -6.40 15.86
C SER A 63 -14.32 -5.78 16.35
N ASP A 64 -13.29 -5.69 15.49
CA ASP A 64 -12.00 -5.07 15.82
C ASP A 64 -11.99 -3.59 15.43
N SER A 65 -11.93 -2.72 16.45
CA SER A 65 -11.84 -1.27 16.27
C SER A 65 -10.57 -0.81 15.55
N ASN A 66 -9.57 -1.69 15.35
CA ASN A 66 -8.28 -1.36 14.76
C ASN A 66 -8.14 -1.76 13.28
N ILE A 67 -9.17 -2.33 12.64
CA ILE A 67 -9.08 -2.76 11.21
C ILE A 67 -8.54 -1.64 10.32
N ASN A 68 -9.10 -0.44 10.45
CA ASN A 68 -8.70 0.70 9.64
C ASN A 68 -7.22 1.07 9.85
N ALA A 69 -6.70 0.90 11.07
CA ALA A 69 -5.29 1.08 11.37
C ALA A 69 -4.42 0.00 10.71
N TYR A 70 -4.86 -1.26 10.67
CA TYR A 70 -4.14 -2.34 9.98
C TYR A 70 -4.09 -2.12 8.46
N LYS A 71 -5.23 -1.78 7.84
CA LYS A 71 -5.31 -1.50 6.40
C LYS A 71 -4.46 -0.29 6.03
N THR A 72 -4.57 0.80 6.79
CA THR A 72 -3.73 2.00 6.62
C THR A 72 -2.25 1.68 6.73
N LEU A 73 -1.85 0.93 7.75
CA LEU A 73 -0.45 0.52 7.90
C LEU A 73 0.02 -0.38 6.75
N GLY A 74 -0.84 -1.29 6.28
CA GLY A 74 -0.57 -2.15 5.13
C GLY A 74 -0.31 -1.35 3.85
N ILE A 75 -1.17 -0.39 3.53
CA ILE A 75 -1.02 0.50 2.37
C ILE A 75 0.25 1.35 2.48
N ALA A 76 0.50 1.93 3.65
CA ALA A 76 1.65 2.79 3.86
C ALA A 76 2.99 2.02 3.82
N ILE A 77 2.98 0.73 4.16
CA ILE A 77 4.13 -0.17 3.95
C ILE A 77 4.25 -0.54 2.46
N LEU A 78 3.12 -0.85 1.81
CA LEU A 78 3.09 -1.19 0.39
C LEU A 78 3.59 -0.03 -0.50
N SER A 79 3.24 1.22 -0.18
CA SER A 79 3.69 2.41 -0.91
C SER A 79 5.21 2.55 -0.88
N CYS A 80 5.84 2.24 0.25
CA CYS A 80 7.29 2.27 0.39
C CYS A 80 8.02 1.30 -0.55
N PHE A 81 7.36 0.20 -0.94
CA PHE A 81 7.94 -0.86 -1.77
C PHE A 81 7.53 -0.79 -3.25
N CYS A 82 6.29 -0.43 -3.57
CA CYS A 82 5.81 -0.31 -4.95
C CYS A 82 6.46 0.84 -5.72
N LEU A 83 7.01 1.82 -5.01
CA LEU A 83 7.82 2.88 -5.63
C LEU A 83 9.20 2.39 -6.09
N ASP A 84 9.56 1.15 -5.78
CA ASP A 84 10.73 0.46 -6.32
C ASP A 84 10.31 -0.43 -7.51
N SER A 85 10.93 -0.23 -8.67
CA SER A 85 10.48 -0.78 -9.95
C SER A 85 10.61 -2.30 -10.05
N GLU A 86 11.47 -2.93 -9.23
CA GLU A 86 11.62 -4.39 -9.23
C GLU A 86 10.40 -5.10 -8.62
N LEU A 87 9.77 -4.53 -7.59
CA LEU A 87 8.64 -5.18 -6.92
C LEU A 87 7.36 -5.14 -7.77
N LEU A 88 7.19 -4.10 -8.59
CA LEU A 88 6.07 -4.01 -9.53
C LEU A 88 6.09 -5.13 -10.59
N ASN A 89 7.21 -5.82 -10.77
CA ASN A 89 7.32 -6.98 -11.67
C ASN A 89 6.97 -8.31 -10.98
N ASP A 90 6.77 -8.31 -9.66
CA ASP A 90 6.35 -9.51 -8.94
C ASP A 90 4.86 -9.79 -9.23
N PRO A 91 4.48 -10.96 -9.79
CA PRO A 91 3.09 -11.29 -10.09
C PRO A 91 2.16 -11.21 -8.87
N GLN A 92 2.69 -11.38 -7.66
CA GLN A 92 1.89 -11.31 -6.45
C GLN A 92 1.33 -9.90 -6.23
N ILE A 93 1.98 -8.85 -6.76
CA ILE A 93 1.54 -7.45 -6.63
C ILE A 93 0.12 -7.22 -7.18
N LEU A 94 -0.25 -7.96 -8.22
CA LEU A 94 -1.58 -7.86 -8.84
C LEU A 94 -2.68 -8.20 -7.84
N SER A 95 -2.40 -9.10 -6.90
CA SER A 95 -3.39 -9.46 -5.89
C SER A 95 -3.63 -8.37 -4.85
N PHE A 96 -2.88 -7.27 -4.85
CA PHE A 96 -3.15 -6.09 -4.03
C PHE A 96 -4.06 -5.07 -4.71
N ILE A 97 -4.21 -5.14 -6.04
CA ILE A 97 -4.95 -4.15 -6.82
C ILE A 97 -6.39 -3.96 -6.36
N PRO A 98 -7.19 -5.02 -6.11
CA PRO A 98 -8.55 -4.84 -5.61
C PRO A 98 -8.61 -4.01 -4.32
N TYR A 99 -7.69 -4.25 -3.39
CA TYR A 99 -7.64 -3.50 -2.11
C TYR A 99 -7.23 -2.04 -2.31
N LEU A 100 -6.39 -1.74 -3.31
CA LEU A 100 -6.06 -0.35 -3.64
C LEU A 100 -7.28 0.38 -4.19
N VAL A 101 -8.11 -0.31 -5.00
CA VAL A 101 -9.36 0.25 -5.52
C VAL A 101 -10.34 0.51 -4.36
N ASP A 102 -10.51 -0.45 -3.45
CA ASP A 102 -11.39 -0.33 -2.29
C ASP A 102 -11.05 0.88 -1.39
N VAL A 103 -9.77 1.23 -1.27
CA VAL A 103 -9.33 2.42 -0.48
C VAL A 103 -9.96 3.71 -0.99
N PHE A 104 -10.12 3.86 -2.30
CA PHE A 104 -10.73 5.05 -2.91
C PHE A 104 -12.26 5.06 -2.82
N GLU A 105 -12.87 3.92 -2.51
CA GLU A 105 -14.33 3.80 -2.31
C GLU A 105 -14.72 3.78 -0.82
N SER A 106 -13.74 3.96 0.08
CA SER A 106 -13.97 3.94 1.51
C SER A 106 -14.93 5.05 1.96
N PRO A 107 -15.94 4.75 2.80
CA PRO A 107 -16.84 5.76 3.34
C PRO A 107 -16.13 6.69 4.34
N ASP A 108 -15.00 6.27 4.90
CA ASP A 108 -14.23 7.01 5.92
C ASP A 108 -13.13 7.89 5.28
N HIS A 109 -13.35 8.39 4.06
CA HIS A 109 -12.41 9.17 3.24
C HIS A 109 -11.57 10.18 4.04
N ASP A 110 -12.24 11.03 4.83
CA ASP A 110 -11.58 12.14 5.54
C ASP A 110 -10.59 11.64 6.60
N GLU A 111 -10.85 10.47 7.20
CA GLU A 111 -9.99 9.88 8.23
C GLU A 111 -8.76 9.17 7.63
N ILE A 112 -8.82 8.81 6.34
CA ILE A 112 -7.78 8.01 5.65
C ILE A 112 -7.09 8.77 4.52
N THR A 113 -7.12 10.11 4.54
CA THR A 113 -6.55 10.95 3.46
C THR A 113 -5.07 10.61 3.16
N ASP A 114 -4.25 10.36 4.19
CA ASP A 114 -2.85 9.96 3.99
C ASP A 114 -2.74 8.59 3.30
N THR A 115 -3.59 7.64 3.68
CA THR A 115 -3.70 6.31 3.07
C THR A 115 -4.11 6.40 1.60
N ILE A 116 -5.04 7.30 1.27
CA ILE A 116 -5.46 7.57 -0.11
C ILE A 116 -4.29 8.15 -0.91
N ASN A 117 -3.52 9.07 -0.33
CA ASN A 117 -2.34 9.62 -0.99
C ASN A 117 -1.26 8.56 -1.25
N ASP A 118 -1.01 7.67 -0.28
CA ASP A 118 -0.13 6.51 -0.43
C ASP A 118 -0.63 5.57 -1.53
N ALA A 119 -1.94 5.27 -1.54
CA ALA A 119 -2.56 4.46 -2.56
C ALA A 119 -2.39 5.10 -3.95
N LEU A 120 -2.67 6.41 -4.11
CA LEU A 120 -2.45 7.17 -5.34
C LEU A 120 -1.02 7.00 -5.88
N ASP A 121 -0.02 7.11 -5.01
CA ASP A 121 1.38 6.94 -5.40
C ASP A 121 1.65 5.53 -5.94
N ILE A 122 1.06 4.50 -5.33
CA ILE A 122 1.15 3.11 -5.81
C ILE A 122 0.49 2.99 -7.19
N VAL A 123 -0.72 3.51 -7.38
CA VAL A 123 -1.45 3.34 -8.65
C VAL A 123 -0.75 4.07 -9.79
N ILE A 124 -0.21 5.26 -9.53
CA ILE A 124 0.57 6.03 -10.49
C ILE A 124 1.84 5.25 -10.89
N ALA A 125 2.53 4.65 -9.92
CA ALA A 125 3.70 3.81 -10.20
C ALA A 125 3.32 2.56 -11.03
N MET A 126 2.22 1.89 -10.65
CA MET A 126 1.69 0.72 -11.37
C MET A 126 1.29 1.04 -12.82
N ASN A 127 0.84 2.26 -13.12
CA ASN A 127 0.48 2.66 -14.49
C ASN A 127 1.67 2.56 -15.47
N SER A 128 2.91 2.57 -14.98
CA SER A 128 4.10 2.38 -15.82
C SER A 128 4.34 0.92 -16.23
N ASN A 129 3.57 -0.03 -15.69
CA ASN A 129 3.62 -1.45 -16.01
C ASN A 129 2.31 -1.89 -16.68
N GLU A 130 2.40 -2.35 -17.94
CA GLU A 130 1.21 -2.73 -18.74
C GLU A 130 0.35 -3.82 -18.09
N THR A 131 0.95 -4.77 -17.37
CA THR A 131 0.21 -5.85 -16.69
C THR A 131 -0.60 -5.27 -15.52
N CYS A 132 0.05 -4.47 -14.67
CA CYS A 132 -0.63 -3.83 -13.54
C CYS A 132 -1.69 -2.84 -14.01
N LYS A 133 -1.40 -2.06 -15.05
CA LYS A 133 -2.34 -1.11 -15.65
C LYS A 133 -3.61 -1.82 -16.15
N LYS A 134 -3.46 -2.92 -16.88
CA LYS A 134 -4.60 -3.69 -17.38
C LYS A 134 -5.47 -4.20 -16.23
N GLU A 135 -4.85 -4.80 -15.22
CA GLU A 135 -5.55 -5.31 -14.03
C GLU A 135 -6.27 -4.19 -13.26
N LEU A 136 -5.65 -3.01 -13.13
CA LEU A 136 -6.24 -1.83 -12.52
C LEU A 136 -7.52 -1.36 -13.24
N ILE A 137 -7.48 -1.33 -14.58
CA ILE A 137 -8.65 -0.97 -15.40
C ILE A 137 -9.75 -2.03 -15.23
N GLU A 138 -9.41 -3.32 -15.29
CA GLU A 138 -10.37 -4.41 -15.10
C GLU A 138 -11.01 -4.41 -13.70
N CYS A 139 -10.26 -4.00 -12.67
CA CYS A 139 -10.75 -3.81 -11.31
C CYS A 139 -11.52 -2.50 -11.10
N GLY A 140 -11.70 -1.66 -12.12
CA GLY A 140 -12.56 -0.47 -12.04
C GLY A 140 -11.91 0.79 -11.45
N ILE A 141 -10.57 0.91 -11.50
CA ILE A 141 -9.84 2.05 -10.94
C ILE A 141 -10.34 3.42 -11.43
N ILE A 142 -10.80 3.51 -12.69
CA ILE A 142 -11.26 4.78 -13.29
C ILE A 142 -12.49 5.31 -12.55
N ASN A 143 -13.44 4.42 -12.22
CA ASN A 143 -14.64 4.82 -11.49
C ASN A 143 -14.29 5.19 -10.04
N ALA A 144 -13.41 4.42 -9.41
CA ALA A 144 -12.97 4.68 -8.05
C ALA A 144 -12.27 6.06 -7.94
N LEU A 145 -11.33 6.36 -8.83
CA LEU A 145 -10.66 7.68 -8.90
C LEU A 145 -11.63 8.82 -9.23
N TYR A 146 -12.64 8.58 -10.07
CA TYR A 146 -13.67 9.59 -10.37
C TYR A 146 -14.53 9.91 -9.14
N ASN A 147 -14.98 8.88 -8.42
CA ASN A 147 -15.76 9.03 -7.20
C ASN A 147 -14.94 9.75 -6.12
N GLU A 148 -13.69 9.34 -5.95
CA GLU A 148 -12.75 9.96 -5.03
C GLU A 148 -12.53 11.44 -5.36
N TYR A 149 -12.27 11.78 -6.63
CA TYR A 149 -12.10 13.18 -7.04
C TYR A 149 -13.35 14.02 -6.77
N LYS A 150 -14.55 13.45 -6.96
CA LYS A 150 -15.80 14.15 -6.68
C LYS A 150 -15.97 14.46 -5.19
N LEU A 151 -15.43 13.63 -4.31
CA LEU A 151 -15.48 13.81 -2.87
C LEU A 151 -14.40 14.78 -2.38
N SER A 152 -13.14 14.55 -2.75
CA SER A 152 -11.99 15.29 -2.22
C SER A 152 -11.65 16.55 -3.00
N ASN A 153 -12.07 16.66 -4.26
CA ASN A 153 -11.65 17.69 -5.21
C ASN A 153 -10.12 17.85 -5.27
N ASN A 154 -9.41 16.72 -5.14
CA ASN A 154 -7.96 16.66 -5.05
C ASN A 154 -7.30 16.60 -6.44
N ASP A 155 -6.36 17.52 -6.70
CA ASP A 155 -5.65 17.63 -7.98
C ASP A 155 -4.79 16.39 -8.31
N LYS A 156 -4.24 15.70 -7.30
CA LYS A 156 -3.47 14.46 -7.48
C LYS A 156 -4.38 13.34 -8.00
N THR A 157 -5.59 13.23 -7.44
CA THR A 157 -6.60 12.27 -7.90
C THR A 157 -7.03 12.59 -9.33
N LEU A 158 -7.29 13.87 -9.65
CA LEU A 158 -7.62 14.29 -11.01
C LEU A 158 -6.51 13.95 -12.01
N SER A 159 -5.26 14.21 -11.64
CA SER A 159 -4.09 13.88 -12.45
C SER A 159 -4.00 12.38 -12.73
N ALA A 160 -4.14 11.53 -11.70
CA ALA A 160 -4.17 10.08 -11.85
C ALA A 160 -5.31 9.62 -12.76
N LEU A 161 -6.52 10.15 -12.57
CA LEU A 161 -7.69 9.84 -13.41
C LEU A 161 -7.42 10.15 -14.89
N ILE A 162 -6.87 11.34 -15.18
CA ILE A 162 -6.53 11.74 -16.55
C ILE A 162 -5.47 10.80 -17.14
N MET A 163 -4.47 10.37 -16.36
CA MET A 163 -3.45 9.43 -16.83
C MET A 163 -4.06 8.10 -17.29
N PHE A 164 -5.00 7.55 -16.53
CA PHE A 164 -5.67 6.30 -16.92
C PHE A 164 -6.61 6.49 -18.12
N LEU A 165 -7.32 7.62 -18.22
CA LEU A 165 -8.24 7.89 -19.33
C LEU A 165 -7.56 8.16 -20.67
N LEU A 166 -6.40 8.83 -20.69
CA LEU A 166 -5.67 9.13 -21.93
C LEU A 166 -4.98 7.90 -22.54
N GLN A 167 -4.92 6.80 -21.80
CA GLN A 167 -4.17 5.60 -22.14
C GLN A 167 -5.04 4.32 -22.18
N ALA A 168 -6.36 4.46 -21.99
CA ALA A 168 -7.38 3.43 -22.12
C ALA A 168 -8.05 3.50 -23.51
#